data_AF-A0A3D1QCZ7-F1
#
_entry.id   AF-A0A3D1QCZ7-F1
#
_cell.length_a   1.000
_cell.length_b   1.000
_cell.length_c   1.000
_cell.angle_alpha   90.00
_cell.angle_beta   90.00
_cell.angle_gamma   90.00
#
_symmetry.space_group_name_H-M   'P 1'
#
loop_
_entity.id
_entity.type
_entity.pdbx_description
1 polymer ?
#
loop_
_entity_poly.entity_id
_entity_poly.type
_entity_poly.pdbx_seq_one_letter_code
_entity_poly.pdbx_strand_id
1 'polypeptide(L)'
;MGVNMRNRKSILMILLAIGSILLGYSYAHELYGPLESEVELWGYFSEGLGASLLILAFFTTHGIGTRLLLYIGTVIQIPPIILWFIFHSGEITDYPPAFSDNFVAHWAFSIPHIFLIILCLWILKLIGPRDTVVNSR
;
A
#
# COMPACT_ATOMS: atom_id res chain seq x y z
N MET A 1 13.85 4.21 27.57
CA MET A 1 12.87 3.12 27.36
C MET A 1 13.00 2.61 25.94
N GLY A 2 13.75 1.51 25.73
CA GLY A 2 13.91 0.93 24.40
C GLY A 2 12.67 0.11 24.05
N VAL A 3 11.88 0.55 23.05
CA VAL A 3 10.84 -0.30 22.48
C VAL A 3 11.52 -1.55 21.93
N ASN A 4 11.11 -2.73 22.40
CA ASN A 4 11.63 -4.00 21.92
C ASN A 4 11.55 -4.03 20.38
N MET A 5 12.65 -4.34 19.71
CA MET A 5 12.75 -4.36 18.24
C MET A 5 11.67 -5.23 17.59
N ARG A 6 11.18 -6.27 18.29
CA ARG A 6 10.03 -7.08 17.87
C ARG A 6 8.75 -6.27 17.80
N ASN A 7 8.41 -5.58 18.89
CA ASN A 7 7.20 -4.76 18.99
C ASN A 7 7.23 -3.66 17.93
N ARG A 8 8.42 -3.10 17.65
CA ARG A 8 8.59 -2.10 16.60
C ARG A 8 8.23 -2.64 15.20
N LYS A 9 8.68 -3.85 14.84
CA LYS A 9 8.37 -4.46 13.53
C LYS A 9 6.86 -4.67 13.37
N SER A 10 6.21 -5.29 14.37
CA SER A 10 4.77 -5.53 14.34
C SER A 10 3.96 -4.24 14.31
N ILE A 11 4.34 -3.22 15.09
CA ILE A 11 3.67 -1.90 15.06
C ILE A 11 3.78 -1.28 13.65
N LEU A 12 4.96 -1.30 13.03
CA LEU A 12 5.13 -0.76 11.68
C LEU A 12 4.30 -1.54 10.65
N MET A 13 4.24 -2.88 10.76
CA MET A 13 3.38 -3.70 9.90
C MET A 13 1.90 -3.39 10.09
N ILE A 14 1.44 -3.20 11.34
CA ILE A 14 0.05 -2.80 11.64
C ILE A 14 -0.25 -1.44 11.01
N LEU A 15 0.65 -0.46 11.16
CA LEU A 15 0.48 0.86 10.57
C LEU A 15 0.43 0.82 9.04
N LEU A 16 1.33 0.05 8.41
CA LEU A 16 1.33 -0.17 6.97
C LEU A 16 0.02 -0.83 6.51
N ALA A 17 -0.43 -1.86 7.24
CA ALA A 17 -1.62 -2.61 6.92
C ALA A 17 -2.89 -1.75 7.02
N ILE A 18 -3.06 -1.04 8.13
CA ILE A 18 -4.18 -0.11 8.33
C ILE A 18 -4.15 0.99 7.26
N GLY A 19 -2.97 1.57 6.99
CA GLY A 19 -2.84 2.59 5.95
C GLY A 19 -3.23 2.08 4.56
N SER A 20 -2.82 0.86 4.22
CA SER A 20 -3.16 0.23 2.93
C SER A 20 -4.66 -0.10 2.83
N ILE A 21 -5.29 -0.52 3.94
CA ILE A 21 -6.74 -0.74 4.01
C ILE A 21 -7.49 0.56 3.84
N LEU A 22 -7.17 1.59 4.63
CA LEU A 22 -7.90 2.87 4.57
C LEU A 22 -7.75 3.55 3.20
N LEU A 23 -6.56 3.47 2.61
CA LEU A 23 -6.30 4.01 1.28
C LEU A 23 -6.97 3.16 0.19
N GLY A 24 -6.97 1.83 0.33
CA GLY A 24 -7.69 0.95 -0.58
C GLY A 24 -9.19 1.22 -0.56
N TYR A 25 -9.76 1.35 0.64
CA TYR A 25 -11.17 1.65 0.90
C TYR A 25 -11.61 2.95 0.26
N SER A 26 -10.77 3.99 0.33
CA SER A 26 -11.13 5.27 -0.25
C SER A 26 -11.21 5.24 -1.78
N TYR A 27 -10.49 4.34 -2.45
CA TYR A 27 -10.64 4.09 -3.89
C TYR A 27 -11.77 3.10 -4.20
N ALA A 28 -11.86 1.99 -3.47
CA ALA A 28 -12.87 0.96 -3.68
C ALA A 28 -14.31 1.46 -3.54
N HIS A 29 -14.52 2.54 -2.77
CA HIS A 29 -15.83 3.10 -2.48
C HIS A 29 -15.99 4.55 -2.94
N GLU A 30 -15.22 4.97 -3.95
CA GLU A 30 -15.41 6.26 -4.63
C GLU A 30 -15.49 7.46 -3.66
N LEU A 31 -14.73 7.45 -2.54
CA LEU A 31 -14.78 8.53 -1.54
C LEU A 31 -14.34 9.89 -2.11
N TYR A 32 -13.72 9.88 -3.28
CA TYR A 32 -13.25 11.04 -4.00
C TYR A 32 -14.10 11.39 -5.22
N GLY A 33 -15.27 10.77 -5.36
CA GLY A 33 -16.13 10.87 -6.53
C GLY A 33 -15.99 9.66 -7.46
N PRO A 34 -16.70 9.66 -8.59
CA PRO A 34 -16.64 8.59 -9.58
C PRO A 34 -15.19 8.35 -10.02
N LEU A 35 -14.76 7.10 -9.96
CA LEU A 35 -13.42 6.67 -10.37
C LEU A 35 -13.52 5.75 -11.56
N GLU A 36 -12.44 5.66 -12.32
CA GLU A 36 -12.32 4.61 -13.34
C GLU A 36 -12.30 3.23 -12.67
N SER A 37 -12.91 2.25 -13.35
CA SER A 37 -13.11 0.89 -12.83
C SER A 37 -11.79 0.22 -12.41
N GLU A 38 -10.71 0.58 -13.07
CA GLU A 38 -9.35 0.16 -12.80
C GLU A 38 -8.87 0.69 -11.45
N VAL A 39 -9.14 1.97 -11.15
CA VAL A 39 -8.74 2.60 -9.88
C VAL A 39 -9.55 2.01 -8.72
N GLU A 40 -10.83 1.72 -8.93
CA GLU A 40 -11.67 1.01 -7.96
C GLU A 40 -11.11 -0.40 -7.68
N LEU A 41 -10.81 -1.17 -8.73
CA LEU A 41 -10.21 -2.51 -8.62
C LEU A 41 -8.86 -2.48 -7.88
N TRP A 42 -8.06 -1.46 -8.17
CA TRP A 42 -6.81 -1.15 -7.47
C TRP A 42 -7.03 -0.91 -5.97
N GLY A 43 -8.12 -0.23 -5.61
CA GLY A 43 -8.60 -0.07 -4.24
C GLY A 43 -8.77 -1.40 -3.53
N TYR A 44 -9.63 -2.28 -4.07
CA TYR A 44 -9.89 -3.60 -3.48
C TYR A 44 -8.61 -4.45 -3.36
N PHE A 45 -7.71 -4.37 -4.35
CA PHE A 45 -6.43 -5.07 -4.28
C PHE A 45 -5.55 -4.56 -3.12
N SER A 46 -5.46 -3.23 -2.95
CA SER A 46 -4.74 -2.61 -1.83
C SER A 46 -5.34 -3.00 -0.47
N GLU A 47 -6.68 -3.05 -0.37
CA GLU A 47 -7.36 -3.51 0.84
C GLU A 47 -7.01 -4.95 1.19
N GLY A 48 -7.12 -5.87 0.22
CA GLY A 48 -6.80 -7.29 0.42
C GLY A 48 -5.34 -7.52 0.82
N LEU A 49 -4.42 -6.76 0.23
CA LEU A 49 -3.01 -6.77 0.62
C LEU A 49 -2.82 -6.25 2.07
N GLY A 50 -3.48 -5.14 2.41
CA GLY A 50 -3.47 -4.59 3.77
C GLY A 50 -4.01 -5.58 4.80
N ALA A 51 -5.14 -6.23 4.52
CA ALA A 51 -5.71 -7.26 5.40
C ALA A 51 -4.76 -8.45 5.59
N SER A 52 -4.12 -8.90 4.51
CA SER A 52 -3.11 -9.98 4.57
C SER A 52 -1.91 -9.59 5.42
N LEU A 53 -1.41 -8.35 5.27
CA LEU A 53 -0.31 -7.82 6.08
C LEU A 53 -0.71 -7.64 7.55
N LEU A 54 -1.96 -7.25 7.83
CA LEU A 54 -2.48 -7.12 9.19
C LEU A 54 -2.46 -8.46 9.91
N ILE A 55 -2.96 -9.51 9.27
CA ILE A 55 -2.93 -10.88 9.80
C ILE A 55 -1.47 -11.27 10.11
N LEU A 56 -0.55 -11.03 9.17
CA LEU A 56 0.86 -11.37 9.33
C LEU A 56 1.57 -10.59 10.44
N ALA A 57 1.08 -9.40 10.79
CA ALA A 57 1.69 -8.57 11.83
C ALA A 57 1.60 -9.18 13.23
N PHE A 58 0.65 -10.09 13.46
CA PHE A 58 0.47 -10.81 14.73
C PHE A 58 1.38 -12.04 14.86
N PHE A 59 2.01 -12.49 13.77
CA PHE A 59 2.93 -13.62 13.82
C PHE A 59 4.32 -13.15 14.26
N THR A 60 5.00 -13.99 15.04
CA THR A 60 6.33 -13.69 15.58
C THR A 60 7.47 -13.92 14.59
N THR A 61 7.20 -14.66 13.51
CA THR A 61 8.17 -14.97 12.45
C THR A 61 7.64 -14.49 11.11
N HIS A 62 8.54 -13.90 10.33
CA HIS A 62 8.22 -13.33 9.02
C HIS A 62 9.11 -14.00 7.98
N GLY A 63 8.50 -14.91 7.22
CA GLY A 63 9.19 -15.70 6.21
C GLY A 63 9.17 -15.02 4.83
N ILE A 64 9.42 -15.84 3.81
CA ILE A 64 9.41 -15.39 2.41
C ILE A 64 8.06 -14.80 1.99
N GLY A 65 6.94 -15.32 2.52
CA GLY A 65 5.60 -14.83 2.21
C GLY A 65 5.38 -13.37 2.66
N THR A 66 5.82 -13.01 3.86
CA THR A 66 5.76 -11.61 4.35
C THR A 66 6.60 -10.69 3.46
N ARG A 67 7.80 -11.12 3.06
CA ARG A 67 8.66 -10.35 2.16
C ARG A 67 8.02 -10.16 0.79
N LEU A 68 7.46 -11.23 0.22
CA LEU A 68 6.76 -11.17 -1.06
C LEU A 68 5.60 -10.17 -1.01
N LEU A 69 4.78 -10.22 0.03
CA LEU A 69 3.68 -9.25 0.21
C LEU A 69 4.17 -7.82 0.40
N LEU A 70 5.31 -7.59 1.07
CA LEU A 70 5.90 -6.25 1.19
C LEU A 70 6.48 -5.75 -0.15
N TYR A 71 7.03 -6.64 -0.98
CA TYR A 71 7.49 -6.28 -2.33
C TYR A 71 6.31 -5.95 -3.25
N ILE A 72 5.28 -6.80 -3.26
CA ILE A 72 4.02 -6.52 -3.96
C ILE A 72 3.47 -5.19 -3.44
N GLY A 73 3.39 -5.02 -2.12
CA GLY A 73 3.01 -3.81 -1.41
C GLY A 73 3.85 -2.58 -1.72
N THR A 74 5.06 -2.73 -2.28
CA THR A 74 5.88 -1.60 -2.75
C THR A 74 5.51 -1.26 -4.18
N VAL A 75 5.45 -2.28 -5.05
CA VAL A 75 5.16 -2.12 -6.48
C VAL A 75 3.77 -1.54 -6.69
N ILE A 76 2.79 -1.98 -5.92
CA ILE A 76 1.39 -1.59 -6.10
C ILE A 76 1.17 -0.10 -5.78
N GLN A 77 2.02 0.50 -4.96
CA GLN A 77 1.85 1.90 -4.58
C GLN A 77 2.45 2.84 -5.64
N ILE A 78 3.17 2.31 -6.64
CA ILE A 78 3.85 3.10 -7.68
C ILE A 78 2.88 3.70 -8.71
N PRO A 79 1.91 2.96 -9.29
CA PRO A 79 1.08 3.50 -10.36
C PRO A 79 0.33 4.78 -9.98
N PRO A 80 -0.31 4.90 -8.79
CA PRO A 80 -0.96 6.16 -8.40
C PRO A 80 0.00 7.36 -8.32
N ILE A 81 1.26 7.13 -7.94
CA ILE A 81 2.30 8.17 -7.90
C ILE A 81 2.66 8.59 -9.33
N ILE A 82 2.86 7.64 -10.23
CA ILE A 82 3.16 7.92 -11.65
C ILE A 82 1.99 8.65 -12.31
N LEU A 83 0.76 8.18 -12.10
CA LEU A 83 -0.45 8.81 -12.64
C LEU A 83 -0.55 10.26 -12.17
N TRP A 84 -0.24 10.54 -10.90
CA TRP A 84 -0.16 11.92 -10.44
C TRP A 84 0.90 12.74 -11.18
N PHE A 85 2.12 12.21 -11.37
CA PHE A 85 3.14 12.96 -12.11
C PHE A 85 2.76 13.24 -13.56
N ILE A 86 1.96 12.38 -14.19
CA ILE A 86 1.50 12.54 -15.58
C ILE A 86 0.33 13.53 -15.67
N PHE A 87 -0.61 13.45 -14.73
CA PHE A 87 -1.88 14.16 -14.80
C PHE A 87 -2.03 15.28 -13.76
N HIS A 88 -0.96 15.64 -13.04
CA HIS A 88 -1.03 16.76 -12.09
C HIS A 88 -1.48 18.02 -12.86
N SER A 89 -2.52 18.69 -12.38
CA SER A 89 -3.19 19.85 -13.02
C SER A 89 -4.05 19.58 -14.29
N GLY A 90 -4.28 18.32 -14.66
CA GLY A 90 -5.20 17.92 -15.75
C GLY A 90 -6.27 16.93 -15.30
N GLU A 91 -7.27 16.70 -16.14
CA GLU A 91 -8.31 15.68 -15.97
C GLU A 91 -7.85 14.36 -16.59
N ILE A 92 -8.09 13.23 -15.90
CA ILE A 92 -8.00 11.91 -16.51
C ILE A 92 -9.34 11.65 -17.19
N THR A 93 -9.33 11.51 -18.52
CA THR A 93 -10.53 11.23 -19.33
C THR A 93 -10.34 9.92 -20.07
N ASP A 94 -11.28 9.00 -19.91
CA ASP A 94 -11.33 7.77 -20.69
C ASP A 94 -12.03 8.02 -22.03
N TYR A 95 -11.65 7.25 -23.05
CA TYR A 95 -12.28 7.32 -24.37
C TYR A 95 -13.15 6.09 -24.63
N PRO A 96 -14.46 6.23 -24.92
CA PRO A 96 -15.24 7.48 -25.00
C PRO A 96 -15.62 8.03 -23.62
N PRO A 97 -15.77 9.37 -23.50
CA PRO A 97 -16.00 10.05 -22.23
C PRO A 97 -17.24 9.51 -21.51
N ALA A 98 -17.04 8.97 -20.31
CA ALA A 98 -18.11 8.59 -19.40
C ALA A 98 -18.45 9.78 -18.49
N PHE A 99 -19.61 9.74 -17.81
CA PHE A 99 -20.02 10.81 -16.88
C PHE A 99 -19.04 11.04 -15.70
N SER A 100 -18.00 10.20 -15.56
CA SER A 100 -16.94 10.23 -14.53
C SER A 100 -15.70 11.06 -14.85
N ASP A 101 -15.65 11.77 -15.99
CA ASP A 101 -14.50 12.50 -16.56
C ASP A 101 -13.80 13.57 -15.67
N ASN A 102 -14.14 13.71 -14.39
CA ASN A 102 -13.59 14.72 -13.49
C ASN A 102 -12.60 14.16 -12.45
N PHE A 103 -11.98 13.00 -12.68
CA PHE A 103 -10.94 12.53 -11.75
C PHE A 103 -9.67 13.39 -11.89
N VAL A 104 -9.53 14.36 -10.97
CA VAL A 104 -8.39 15.25 -10.90
C VAL A 104 -7.32 14.66 -9.98
N ALA A 105 -6.12 14.45 -10.51
CA ALA A 105 -5.00 13.92 -9.75
C ALA A 105 -4.46 14.93 -8.70
N HIS A 106 -5.01 14.89 -7.49
CA HIS A 106 -4.60 15.66 -6.32
C HIS A 106 -3.46 15.00 -5.51
N TRP A 107 -2.65 15.80 -4.81
CA TRP A 107 -1.62 15.27 -3.89
C TRP A 107 -2.17 14.40 -2.76
N ALA A 108 -3.44 14.61 -2.41
CA ALA A 108 -4.15 13.78 -1.44
C ALA A 108 -4.19 12.29 -1.83
N PHE A 109 -4.07 11.98 -3.12
CA PHE A 109 -3.97 10.61 -3.63
C PHE A 109 -2.55 10.08 -3.49
N SER A 110 -1.55 10.82 -3.98
CA SER A 110 -0.18 10.31 -4.10
C SER A 110 0.65 10.30 -2.80
N ILE A 111 0.44 11.26 -1.89
CA ILE A 111 1.21 11.33 -0.65
C ILE A 111 1.03 10.07 0.21
N PRO A 112 -0.20 9.56 0.44
CA PRO A 112 -0.39 8.28 1.12
C PRO A 112 0.41 7.13 0.52
N HIS A 113 0.43 6.99 -0.81
CA HIS A 113 1.19 5.94 -1.50
C HIS A 113 2.70 6.04 -1.23
N ILE A 114 3.27 7.25 -1.29
CA ILE A 114 4.70 7.49 -0.98
C ILE A 114 5.01 7.05 0.45
N PHE A 115 4.15 7.39 1.41
CA PHE A 115 4.33 6.99 2.80
C PHE A 115 4.28 5.46 2.97
N LEU A 116 3.35 4.79 2.30
CA LEU A 116 3.24 3.32 2.33
C LEU A 116 4.47 2.66 1.70
N ILE A 117 5.01 3.19 0.59
CA ILE A 117 6.28 2.71 0.01
C ILE A 117 7.42 2.80 1.02
N ILE A 118 7.56 3.96 1.68
CA ILE A 118 8.62 4.16 2.66
C ILE A 118 8.48 3.17 3.82
N LEU A 119 7.26 2.92 4.30
CA LEU A 119 6.99 1.91 5.31
C LEU A 119 7.34 0.49 4.84
N CYS A 120 6.92 0.09 3.63
CA CYS A 120 7.27 -1.21 3.05
C CYS A 120 8.79 -1.43 3.02
N LEU A 121 9.53 -0.47 2.47
CA LEU A 121 10.99 -0.53 2.38
C LEU A 121 11.66 -0.56 3.76
N TRP A 122 11.13 0.19 4.72
CA TRP A 122 11.65 0.20 6.07
C TRP A 122 11.45 -1.15 6.76
N ILE A 123 10.27 -1.74 6.65
CA ILE A 123 9.95 -3.05 7.22
C ILE A 123 10.81 -4.14 6.56
N LEU A 124 10.98 -4.11 5.22
CA LEU A 124 11.87 -5.02 4.50
C LEU A 124 13.31 -4.97 5.02
N LYS A 125 13.83 -3.77 5.28
CA LYS A 125 15.17 -3.58 5.88
C LYS A 125 15.26 -4.18 7.28
N LEU A 126 14.18 -4.11 8.06
CA LEU A 126 14.14 -4.64 9.44
C LEU A 126 13.97 -6.17 9.49
N ILE A 127 13.32 -6.79 8.51
CA ILE A 127 13.10 -8.24 8.38
C ILE A 127 14.18 -8.88 7.48
N GLY A 128 15.36 -8.28 7.39
CA GLY A 128 16.41 -8.67 6.43
C GLY A 128 16.82 -10.16 6.44
N PRO A 129 17.56 -10.64 5.42
CA PRO A 129 17.80 -12.06 5.12
C PRO A 129 18.33 -12.94 6.28
N ARG A 130 18.86 -12.33 7.34
CA ARG A 130 19.43 -13.05 8.49
C ARG A 130 18.37 -13.69 9.39
N ASP A 131 17.15 -13.15 9.42
CA ASP A 131 16.06 -13.70 10.24
C ASP A 131 15.57 -15.06 9.72
N THR A 132 15.84 -15.39 8.44
CA THR A 132 15.42 -16.66 7.81
C THR A 132 16.45 -17.80 7.95
N VAL A 133 17.73 -17.49 8.13
CA VAL A 133 18.81 -18.51 8.20
C VAL A 133 18.94 -19.11 9.59
N VAL A 134 18.56 -18.37 10.64
CA VAL A 134 18.67 -18.83 12.03
C VAL A 134 17.58 -19.84 12.40
N ASN A 135 16.42 -19.80 11.74
CA ASN A 135 15.27 -20.68 12.03
C ASN A 135 15.17 -21.92 11.12
N SER A 136 16.13 -22.13 10.22
CA SER A 136 16.17 -23.32 9.35
C SER A 136 17.21 -24.36 9.81
N ARG A 137 17.63 -24.30 11.08
CA ARG A 137 18.52 -25.29 11.71
C ARG A 137 17.87 -25.87 12.95
#